data_AF-A0A318PPZ2-F1
#
_entry.id   AF-A0A318PPZ2-F1
#
_cell.length_a   1.000
_cell.length_b   1.000
_cell.length_c   1.000
_cell.angle_alpha   90.00
_cell.angle_beta   90.00
_cell.angle_gamma   90.00
#
_symmetry.space_group_name_H-M   'P 1'
#
loop_
_entity.id
_entity.type
_entity.pdbx_description
1 polymer ?
#
loop_
_entity_poly.entity_id
_entity_poly.type
_entity_poly.pdbx_seq_one_letter_code
_entity_poly.pdbx_strand_id
1 'polypeptide(L)'
;MARPPLFAEPQRVFVALAGGGAKGLLHVGALRALEDRDVVFCGLAGTSAGAIVAALKAAGFSSRDLLDPDGGPTLIDQLNEIDPNFNRATDIFGRTGWARVLLFRWASAHSWVVKTLALMLTIAIPPALIVAGATRSAPVIVSAALAIVGLAVLGFLLWLPSVMQEFSDPY
;
A
#
# COMPACT_ATOMS: atom_id res chain seq x y z
N MET A 1 37.15 21.68 -38.68
CA MET A 1 36.01 20.76 -38.60
C MET A 1 36.21 19.85 -37.39
N ALA A 2 35.40 20.03 -36.34
CA ALA A 2 35.42 19.12 -35.19
C ALA A 2 34.68 17.83 -35.57
N ARG A 3 35.34 16.68 -35.37
CA ARG A 3 34.75 15.35 -35.59
C ARG A 3 33.61 15.17 -34.57
N PRO A 4 32.38 14.80 -34.98
CA PRO A 4 31.31 14.53 -34.03
C PRO A 4 31.74 13.35 -33.13
N PRO A 5 31.36 13.34 -31.83
CA PRO A 5 31.67 12.24 -30.94
C PRO A 5 31.08 10.95 -31.51
N LEU A 6 31.93 9.91 -31.63
CA LEU A 6 31.63 8.69 -32.37
C LEU A 6 30.62 7.77 -31.66
N PHE A 7 30.32 8.00 -30.37
CA PHE A 7 29.23 7.37 -29.63
C PHE A 7 28.77 8.35 -28.55
N ALA A 8 27.48 8.67 -28.50
CA ALA A 8 26.92 9.31 -27.31
C ALA A 8 26.98 8.28 -26.18
N GLU A 9 27.67 8.59 -25.09
CA GLU A 9 27.70 7.72 -23.90
C GLU A 9 26.25 7.37 -23.51
N PRO A 10 25.95 6.09 -23.23
CA PRO A 10 24.59 5.67 -22.91
C PRO A 10 24.08 6.46 -21.71
N GLN A 11 22.86 7.01 -21.84
CA GLN A 11 22.30 7.89 -20.82
C GLN A 11 22.05 7.09 -19.54
N ARG A 12 22.78 7.43 -18.49
CA ARG A 12 22.73 6.77 -17.18
C ARG A 12 21.83 7.54 -16.22
N VAL A 13 20.89 6.86 -15.56
CA VAL A 13 19.92 7.51 -14.67
C VAL A 13 19.68 6.74 -13.38
N PHE A 14 19.31 7.47 -12.33
CA PHE A 14 18.69 6.93 -11.12
C PHE A 14 17.18 7.20 -11.18
N VAL A 15 16.37 6.20 -10.84
CA VAL A 15 14.91 6.27 -10.96
C VAL A 15 14.25 6.07 -9.61
N ALA A 16 13.35 6.99 -9.23
CA ALA A 16 12.55 6.90 -8.02
C ALA A 16 11.05 6.76 -8.39
N LEU A 17 10.44 5.65 -8.00
CA LEU A 17 9.05 5.30 -8.30
C LEU A 17 8.16 5.55 -7.08
N ALA A 18 7.31 6.58 -7.15
CA ALA A 18 6.40 6.92 -6.06
C ALA A 18 5.28 5.87 -5.86
N GLY A 19 4.78 5.72 -4.64
CA GLY A 19 3.62 4.87 -4.37
C GLY A 19 2.31 5.41 -4.98
N GLY A 20 1.43 4.51 -5.40
CA GLY A 20 0.15 4.89 -6.03
C GLY A 20 -0.92 3.79 -6.10
N GLY A 21 -0.74 2.68 -5.38
CA GLY A 21 -1.66 1.53 -5.41
C GLY A 21 -1.81 0.94 -6.82
N ALA A 22 -3.07 0.78 -7.28
CA ALA A 22 -3.39 0.25 -8.61
C ALA A 22 -2.80 1.08 -9.77
N LYS A 23 -2.48 2.36 -9.54
CA LYS A 23 -1.78 3.20 -10.53
C LYS A 23 -0.31 2.81 -10.73
N GLY A 24 0.21 1.84 -9.97
CA GLY A 24 1.57 1.32 -10.10
C GLY A 24 1.90 0.77 -11.50
N LEU A 25 0.88 0.36 -12.27
CA LEU A 25 1.03 -0.01 -13.69
C LEU A 25 1.65 1.10 -14.56
N LEU A 26 1.43 2.38 -14.21
CA LEU A 26 2.04 3.50 -14.92
C LEU A 26 3.57 3.49 -14.84
N HIS A 27 4.14 2.95 -13.76
CA HIS A 27 5.59 2.82 -13.61
C HIS A 27 6.19 1.85 -14.62
N VAL A 28 5.44 0.80 -15.01
CA VAL A 28 5.89 -0.15 -16.03
C VAL A 28 5.95 0.53 -17.40
N GLY A 29 4.97 1.36 -17.73
CA GLY A 29 5.00 2.18 -18.96
C GLY A 29 6.14 3.20 -18.97
N ALA A 30 6.43 3.84 -17.82
CA ALA A 30 7.57 4.74 -17.70
C ALA A 30 8.91 4.00 -17.88
N LEU A 31 9.05 2.80 -17.30
CA LEU A 31 10.21 1.93 -17.53
C LEU A 31 10.35 1.56 -19.00
N ARG A 32 9.24 1.20 -19.67
CA ARG A 32 9.25 0.87 -21.10
C ARG A 32 9.80 2.02 -21.95
N ALA A 33 9.32 3.23 -21.71
CA ALA A 33 9.78 4.41 -22.45
C ALA A 33 11.25 4.79 -22.21
N LEU A 34 11.83 4.35 -21.08
CA LEU A 34 13.25 4.51 -20.78
C LEU A 34 14.08 3.39 -21.44
N GLU A 35 13.59 2.15 -21.40
CA GLU A 35 14.21 1.00 -22.08
C GLU A 35 14.24 1.20 -23.59
N ASP A 36 13.15 1.69 -24.21
CA ASP A 36 13.07 1.99 -25.64
C ASP A 36 14.05 3.09 -26.10
N ARG A 37 14.66 3.82 -25.16
CA ARG A 37 15.68 4.84 -25.41
C ARG A 37 17.09 4.40 -25.01
N ASP A 38 17.30 3.11 -24.78
CA ASP A 38 18.57 2.53 -24.35
C ASP A 38 19.17 3.21 -23.10
N VAL A 39 18.29 3.66 -22.20
CA VAL A 39 18.70 4.30 -20.93
C VAL A 39 19.22 3.23 -19.98
N VAL A 40 20.39 3.48 -19.38
CA VAL A 40 21.03 2.59 -18.40
C VAL A 40 20.62 3.00 -16.99
N PHE A 41 19.98 2.08 -16.27
CA PHE A 41 19.59 2.30 -14.88
C PHE A 41 20.76 2.06 -13.92
N CYS A 42 21.23 3.11 -13.23
CA CYS A 42 22.29 3.00 -12.22
C CYS A 42 21.74 2.67 -10.83
N GLY A 43 20.46 2.93 -10.59
CA GLY A 43 19.80 2.57 -9.35
C GLY A 43 18.30 2.86 -9.42
N LEU A 44 17.55 2.05 -8.69
CA LEU A 44 16.10 2.10 -8.62
C LEU A 44 15.68 2.19 -7.16
N ALA A 45 14.77 3.11 -6.86
CA ALA A 45 14.14 3.24 -5.56
C ALA A 45 12.63 3.32 -5.76
N GLY A 46 11.84 2.89 -4.77
CA GLY A 46 10.40 3.08 -4.84
C GLY A 46 9.69 2.89 -3.51
N THR A 47 8.45 3.34 -3.44
CA THR A 47 7.59 3.21 -2.26
C THR A 47 6.29 2.46 -2.59
N SER A 48 5.86 1.54 -1.72
CA SER A 48 4.65 0.73 -1.94
C SER A 48 4.64 0.03 -3.31
N ALA A 49 3.65 0.28 -4.17
CA ALA A 49 3.59 -0.27 -5.53
C ALA A 49 4.83 0.05 -6.39
N GLY A 50 5.44 1.23 -6.22
CA GLY A 50 6.67 1.60 -6.92
C GLY A 50 7.88 0.81 -6.43
N ALA A 51 7.89 0.36 -5.16
CA ALA A 51 8.96 -0.48 -4.61
C ALA A 51 8.97 -1.86 -5.27
N ILE A 52 7.78 -2.42 -5.53
CA ILE A 52 7.63 -3.71 -6.23
C ILE A 52 8.22 -3.62 -7.63
N VAL A 53 7.83 -2.59 -8.40
CA VAL A 53 8.32 -2.37 -9.77
C VAL A 53 9.83 -2.11 -9.78
N ALA A 54 10.35 -1.29 -8.87
CA ALA A 54 11.78 -1.03 -8.73
C ALA A 54 12.58 -2.31 -8.42
N ALA A 55 12.08 -3.13 -7.50
CA ALA A 55 12.73 -4.38 -7.10
C ALA A 55 12.76 -5.40 -8.25
N LEU A 56 11.65 -5.56 -8.97
CA LEU A 56 11.59 -6.46 -10.12
C LEU A 56 12.51 -5.98 -11.25
N LYS A 57 12.50 -4.68 -11.57
CA LYS A 57 13.43 -4.14 -12.58
C LYS A 57 14.89 -4.35 -12.17
N ALA A 58 15.23 -4.15 -10.90
CA ALA A 58 16.57 -4.38 -10.37
C ALA A 58 16.96 -5.87 -10.40
N ALA A 59 15.99 -6.78 -10.28
CA ALA A 59 16.19 -8.23 -10.41
C ALA A 59 16.38 -8.69 -11.87
N GLY A 60 16.33 -7.77 -12.84
CA GLY A 60 16.61 -8.06 -14.25
C GLY A 60 15.37 -8.20 -15.14
N PHE A 61 14.17 -8.09 -14.59
CA PHE A 61 12.94 -8.13 -15.40
C PHE A 61 12.83 -6.88 -16.28
N SER A 62 12.53 -7.06 -17.56
CA SER A 62 12.23 -5.96 -18.49
C SER A 62 10.80 -5.45 -18.28
N SER A 63 10.51 -4.25 -18.77
CA SER A 63 9.14 -3.72 -18.73
C SER A 63 8.11 -4.65 -19.40
N ARG A 64 8.53 -5.39 -20.44
CA ARG A 64 7.69 -6.37 -21.15
C ARG A 64 7.40 -7.61 -20.31
N ASP A 65 8.39 -8.09 -19.55
CA ASP A 65 8.17 -9.22 -18.64
C ASP A 65 7.17 -8.84 -17.54
N LEU A 66 7.18 -7.57 -17.11
CA LEU A 66 6.24 -7.09 -16.09
C LEU A 66 4.82 -6.91 -16.64
N LEU A 67 4.70 -6.40 -17.87
CA LEU A 67 3.43 -6.20 -18.54
C LEU A 67 3.67 -6.21 -20.05
N ASP A 68 3.13 -7.23 -20.73
CA ASP A 68 3.17 -7.28 -22.19
C ASP A 68 1.82 -6.82 -22.77
N PRO A 69 1.76 -5.64 -23.43
CA PRO A 69 0.55 -5.20 -24.11
C PRO A 69 0.21 -6.06 -25.34
N ASP A 70 1.17 -6.80 -25.89
CA ASP A 70 1.01 -7.64 -27.08
C ASP A 70 0.49 -9.05 -26.71
N GLY A 71 0.27 -9.33 -25.41
CA GLY A 71 -0.29 -10.59 -24.91
C GLY A 71 0.71 -11.75 -24.82
N GLY A 72 2.02 -11.46 -24.84
CA GLY A 72 3.05 -12.45 -24.55
C GLY A 72 3.12 -12.84 -23.08
N PRO A 73 4.01 -13.80 -22.73
CA PRO A 73 4.12 -14.34 -21.39
C PRO A 73 4.57 -13.25 -20.41
N THR A 74 3.74 -13.00 -19.41
CA THR A 74 3.98 -12.03 -18.34
C THR A 74 4.65 -12.69 -17.14
N LEU A 75 5.07 -11.87 -16.18
CA LEU A 75 5.56 -12.31 -14.87
C LEU A 75 4.57 -13.26 -14.18
N ILE A 76 3.26 -13.08 -14.38
CA ILE A 76 2.25 -13.97 -13.81
C ILE A 76 2.32 -15.35 -14.44
N ASP A 77 2.57 -15.44 -15.75
CA ASP A 77 2.72 -16.71 -16.46
C ASP A 77 4.01 -17.42 -16.04
N GLN A 78 5.12 -16.67 -15.88
CA GLN A 78 6.37 -17.22 -15.34
C GLN A 78 6.22 -17.70 -13.89
N LEU A 79 5.47 -16.98 -13.06
CA LEU A 79 5.16 -17.40 -11.70
C LEU A 79 4.23 -18.62 -11.68
N ASN A 80 3.31 -18.74 -12.64
CA ASN A 80 2.45 -19.90 -12.80
C ASN A 80 3.24 -21.18 -13.09
N GLU A 81 4.33 -21.08 -13.85
CA GLU A 81 5.23 -22.23 -14.10
C GLU A 81 5.90 -22.73 -12.81
N ILE A 82 6.17 -21.83 -11.85
CA ILE A 82 6.80 -22.17 -10.57
C ILE A 82 5.75 -22.66 -9.55
N ASP A 83 4.63 -21.95 -9.45
CA ASP A 83 3.48 -22.31 -8.61
C ASP A 83 2.19 -22.25 -9.44
N PRO A 84 1.63 -23.39 -9.86
CA PRO A 84 0.44 -23.43 -10.70
C PRO A 84 -0.83 -22.93 -9.99
N ASN A 85 -0.79 -22.71 -8.66
CA ASN A 85 -1.88 -22.07 -7.94
C ASN A 85 -1.92 -20.54 -8.15
N PHE A 86 -0.86 -19.96 -8.70
CA PHE A 86 -0.73 -18.54 -8.94
C PHE A 86 -1.11 -18.20 -10.38
N ASN A 87 -2.39 -17.87 -10.62
CA ASN A 87 -2.92 -17.63 -11.97
C ASN A 87 -3.24 -16.15 -12.22
N ARG A 88 -3.32 -15.34 -11.16
CA ARG A 88 -3.66 -13.92 -11.21
C ARG A 88 -2.85 -13.14 -10.20
N ALA A 89 -2.59 -11.87 -10.48
CA ALA A 89 -1.98 -10.95 -9.51
C ALA A 89 -2.81 -10.84 -8.21
N THR A 90 -4.12 -11.10 -8.27
CA THR A 90 -4.97 -11.15 -7.08
C THR A 90 -4.62 -12.29 -6.14
N ASP A 91 -3.99 -13.36 -6.62
CA ASP A 91 -3.72 -14.56 -5.83
C ASP A 91 -2.64 -14.31 -4.75
N ILE A 92 -1.86 -13.23 -4.88
CA ILE A 92 -0.87 -12.76 -3.89
C ILE A 92 -1.45 -12.64 -2.48
N PHE A 93 -2.70 -12.18 -2.34
CA PHE A 93 -3.30 -11.93 -1.04
C PHE A 93 -4.07 -13.15 -0.50
N GLY A 94 -4.37 -14.15 -1.33
CA GLY A 94 -5.22 -15.28 -0.98
C GLY A 94 -6.63 -14.87 -0.51
N ARG A 95 -7.46 -15.86 -0.16
CA ARG A 95 -8.87 -15.62 0.25
C ARG A 95 -8.98 -14.73 1.50
N THR A 96 -8.12 -14.96 2.49
CA THR A 96 -8.14 -14.23 3.76
C THR A 96 -7.61 -12.81 3.62
N GLY A 97 -6.58 -12.59 2.80
CA GLY A 97 -6.09 -11.24 2.51
C GLY A 97 -7.13 -10.41 1.77
N TRP A 98 -7.83 -10.99 0.78
CA TRP A 98 -8.94 -10.30 0.10
C TRP A 98 -10.08 -9.94 1.04
N ALA A 99 -10.46 -10.83 1.95
CA ALA A 99 -11.48 -10.52 2.96
C ALA A 99 -11.06 -9.29 3.81
N ARG A 100 -9.78 -9.19 4.20
CA ARG A 100 -9.24 -8.04 4.95
C ARG A 100 -9.21 -6.77 4.12
N VAL A 101 -8.82 -6.85 2.84
CA VAL A 101 -8.83 -5.69 1.91
C VAL A 101 -10.25 -5.17 1.70
N LEU A 102 -11.22 -6.07 1.50
CA LEU A 102 -12.63 -5.71 1.33
C LEU A 102 -13.22 -5.11 2.61
N LEU A 103 -12.89 -5.68 3.77
CA LEU A 103 -13.28 -5.13 5.07
C LEU A 103 -12.72 -3.71 5.24
N PHE A 104 -11.44 -3.50 4.92
CA PHE A 104 -10.82 -2.18 5.00
C PHE A 104 -11.46 -1.19 4.02
N ARG A 105 -11.73 -1.62 2.78
CA ARG A 105 -12.42 -0.79 1.78
C ARG A 105 -13.83 -0.40 2.24
N TRP A 106 -14.57 -1.36 2.79
CA TRP A 106 -15.88 -1.11 3.38
C TRP A 106 -15.78 -0.12 4.54
N ALA A 107 -14.87 -0.35 5.49
CA ALA A 107 -14.67 0.52 6.64
C ALA A 107 -14.29 1.96 6.24
N SER A 108 -13.39 2.12 5.27
CA SER A 108 -12.95 3.44 4.78
C SER A 108 -14.00 4.17 3.93
N ALA A 109 -14.87 3.45 3.24
CA ALA A 109 -15.99 4.04 2.49
C ALA A 109 -17.10 4.58 3.39
N HIS A 110 -17.19 4.09 4.63
CA HIS A 110 -18.21 4.52 5.59
C HIS A 110 -17.66 5.61 6.50
N SER A 111 -18.09 6.86 6.25
CA SER A 111 -17.62 8.03 6.99
C SER A 111 -17.84 7.92 8.50
N TRP A 112 -18.90 7.24 8.94
CA TRP A 112 -19.17 6.99 10.35
C TRP A 112 -18.09 6.11 11.00
N VAL A 113 -17.61 5.05 10.32
CA VAL A 113 -16.56 4.16 10.83
C VAL A 113 -15.25 4.92 11.02
N VAL A 114 -14.89 5.77 10.06
CA VAL A 114 -13.66 6.57 10.13
C VAL A 114 -13.74 7.59 11.26
N LYS A 115 -14.88 8.30 11.39
CA LYS A 115 -15.10 9.29 12.45
C LYS A 115 -15.08 8.66 13.84
N THR A 116 -15.68 7.48 14.00
CA THR A 116 -15.70 6.79 15.29
C THR A 116 -14.32 6.30 15.67
N LEU A 117 -13.59 5.66 14.75
CA LEU A 117 -12.18 5.28 14.99
C LEU A 117 -11.30 6.48 15.33
N ALA A 118 -11.44 7.60 14.63
CA ALA A 118 -10.70 8.83 14.92
C ALA A 118 -11.04 9.40 16.31
N LEU A 119 -12.32 9.40 16.70
CA LEU A 119 -12.75 9.81 18.04
C LEU A 119 -12.17 8.88 19.12
N MET A 120 -12.25 7.57 18.91
CA MET A 120 -11.69 6.57 19.84
C MET A 120 -10.19 6.77 20.03
N LEU A 121 -9.43 6.97 18.94
CA LEU A 121 -7.99 7.25 19.00
C LEU A 121 -7.71 8.58 19.73
N THR A 122 -8.50 9.61 19.48
CA THR A 122 -8.33 10.93 20.12
C THR A 122 -8.58 10.87 21.62
N ILE A 123 -9.52 10.04 22.07
CA ILE A 123 -9.80 9.81 23.50
C ILE A 123 -8.71 8.90 24.12
N ALA A 124 -8.23 7.91 23.37
CA ALA A 124 -7.31 6.90 23.89
C ALA A 124 -5.84 7.34 23.96
N ILE A 125 -5.38 8.15 23.01
CA ILE A 125 -3.96 8.54 22.89
C ILE A 125 -3.50 9.43 24.07
N PRO A 126 -4.19 10.52 24.45
CA PRO A 126 -3.69 11.43 25.48
C PRO A 126 -3.47 10.77 26.85
N PRO A 127 -4.40 9.98 27.41
CA PRO A 127 -4.16 9.33 28.69
C PRO A 127 -3.11 8.22 28.60
N ALA A 128 -3.00 7.51 27.47
CA ALA A 128 -1.91 6.54 27.25
C ALA A 128 -0.53 7.21 27.27
N LEU A 129 -0.39 8.40 26.66
CA LEU A 129 0.84 9.19 26.70
C LEU A 129 1.16 9.70 28.12
N ILE A 130 0.15 10.14 28.88
CA ILE A 130 0.33 10.58 30.27
C ILE A 130 0.83 9.41 31.14
N VAL A 131 0.23 8.22 31.04
CA VAL A 131 0.65 7.04 31.81
C VAL A 131 2.04 6.57 31.41
N ALA A 132 2.37 6.59 30.11
CA ALA A 132 3.70 6.27 29.61
C ALA A 132 4.78 7.27 30.06
N GLY A 133 4.42 8.56 30.22
CA GLY A 133 5.31 9.58 30.79
C GLY A 133 5.45 9.48 32.30
N ALA A 134 4.39 9.06 33.00
CA ALA A 134 4.35 8.97 34.46
C ALA A 134 4.95 7.67 35.03
N THR A 135 5.01 6.61 34.24
CA THR A 135 5.49 5.29 34.70
C THR A 135 6.43 4.66 33.68
N ARG A 136 7.51 4.00 34.13
CA ARG A 136 8.38 3.16 33.27
C ARG A 136 7.94 1.69 33.25
N SER A 137 6.85 1.34 33.93
CA SER A 137 6.36 -0.03 34.05
C SER A 137 5.41 -0.35 32.90
N ALA A 138 5.95 -1.03 31.89
CA ALA A 138 5.22 -1.58 30.74
C ALA A 138 3.84 -2.19 31.08
N PRO A 139 3.67 -3.02 32.14
CA PRO A 139 2.36 -3.59 32.43
C PRO A 139 1.30 -2.54 32.82
N VAL A 140 1.65 -1.50 33.57
CA VAL A 140 0.70 -0.44 33.98
C VAL A 140 0.23 0.37 32.76
N ILE A 141 1.16 0.65 31.84
CA ILE A 141 0.86 1.33 30.58
C ILE A 141 -0.11 0.50 29.73
N VAL A 142 0.13 -0.81 29.61
CA VAL A 142 -0.74 -1.73 28.84
C VAL A 142 -2.13 -1.85 29.49
N SER A 143 -2.20 -1.99 30.82
CA SER A 143 -3.48 -2.06 31.54
C SER A 143 -4.31 -0.78 31.39
N ALA A 144 -3.67 0.39 31.52
CA ALA A 144 -4.33 1.67 31.34
C ALA A 144 -4.83 1.84 29.90
N ALA A 145 -4.01 1.52 28.89
CA ALA A 145 -4.40 1.59 27.48
C ALA A 145 -5.61 0.69 27.18
N LEU A 146 -5.61 -0.55 27.67
CA LEU A 146 -6.74 -1.48 27.49
C LEU A 146 -8.02 -0.97 28.16
N ALA A 147 -7.93 -0.41 29.37
CA ALA A 147 -9.08 0.15 30.07
C ALA A 147 -9.68 1.35 29.33
N ILE A 148 -8.83 2.24 28.79
CA ILE A 148 -9.29 3.42 28.03
C ILE A 148 -9.94 2.99 26.72
N VAL A 149 -9.35 2.04 25.99
CA VAL A 149 -9.95 1.48 24.77
C VAL A 149 -11.29 0.81 25.09
N GLY A 150 -11.38 0.05 26.19
CA GLY A 150 -12.62 -0.58 26.64
C GLY A 150 -13.72 0.43 26.95
N LEU A 151 -13.41 1.50 27.69
CA LEU A 151 -14.35 2.57 28.01
C LEU A 151 -14.80 3.35 26.76
N ALA A 152 -13.89 3.60 25.83
CA ALA A 152 -14.21 4.28 24.58
C ALA A 152 -15.16 3.41 23.72
N VAL A 153 -14.88 2.11 23.58
CA VAL A 153 -15.75 1.16 22.89
C VAL A 153 -17.12 1.08 23.56
N LEU A 154 -17.18 1.03 24.90
CA LEU A 154 -18.44 0.99 25.63
C LEU A 154 -19.25 2.28 25.45
N GLY A 155 -18.64 3.45 25.60
CA GLY A 155 -19.29 4.74 25.37
C GLY A 155 -19.81 4.86 23.94
N PHE A 156 -19.07 4.33 22.96
CA PHE A 156 -19.51 4.28 21.57
C PHE A 156 -20.72 3.33 21.38
N LEU A 157 -20.68 2.13 21.93
CA LEU A 157 -21.80 1.18 21.86
C LEU A 157 -23.08 1.73 22.49
N LEU A 158 -22.95 2.54 23.53
CA LEU A 158 -24.08 3.21 24.19
C LEU A 158 -24.61 4.39 23.36
N TRP A 159 -23.77 5.06 22.58
CA TRP A 159 -24.15 6.16 21.69
C TRP A 159 -24.67 5.68 20.31
N LEU A 160 -24.26 4.47 19.89
CA LEU A 160 -24.61 3.87 18.61
C LEU A 160 -26.12 3.84 18.29
N PRO A 161 -27.03 3.52 19.23
CA PRO A 161 -28.47 3.52 18.96
C PRO A 161 -29.00 4.91 18.60
N SER A 162 -28.49 5.97 19.23
CA SER A 162 -28.90 7.36 18.96
C SER A 162 -28.47 7.82 17.58
N VAL A 163 -27.27 7.43 17.16
CA VAL A 163 -26.74 7.68 15.81
C VAL A 163 -27.56 6.93 14.77
N MET A 164 -27.87 5.66 15.02
CA MET A 164 -28.69 4.86 14.11
C MET A 164 -30.12 5.40 13.99
N GLN A 165 -30.70 5.96 15.07
CA GLN A 165 -31.99 6.64 15.03
C GLN A 165 -31.97 7.88 14.14
N GLU A 166 -30.94 8.72 14.27
CA GLU A 166 -30.74 9.94 13.47
C GLU A 166 -30.60 9.66 11.95
N PHE A 167 -30.20 8.44 11.57
CA PHE A 167 -30.11 7.99 10.17
C PHE A 167 -31.27 7.10 9.70
N SER A 168 -32.13 6.65 10.61
CA SER A 168 -33.35 5.91 10.29
C SER A 168 -34.57 6.80 10.11
N ASP A 169 -34.46 8.09 10.47
CA ASP A 169 -35.48 9.10 10.20
C ASP A 169 -35.33 9.53 8.74
N PRO A 170 -36.24 9.10 7.85
CA PRO A 170 -36.20 9.50 6.47
C PRO A 170 -36.78 10.91 6.41
N TYR A 171 -36.02 11.84 5.85
CA TYR A 171 -36.70 12.73 4.92
C TYR A 171 -37.26 11.88 3.78
#